data_AF-A0AAU8DHA8-F1
#
_entry.id   AF-A0AAU8DHA8-F1
#
_cell.length_a   1.000
_cell.length_b   1.000
_cell.length_c   1.000
_cell.angle_alpha   90.00
_cell.angle_beta   90.00
_cell.angle_gamma   90.00
#
_symmetry.space_group_name_H-M   'P 1'
#
loop_
_entity.id
_entity.type
_entity.pdbx_description
1 polymer ?
#
loop_
_entity_poly.entity_id
_entity_poly.type
_entity_poly.pdbx_seq_one_letter_code
_entity_poly.pdbx_strand_id
1 'polypeptide(L)'
;MASFAEQAKKFYDDLGEFSATRSNELGQMLQPYVQVTDRYGILVCRITLILGRTPSRSKTDTAIRDLMADVFDFLYEARFLIIKGKPEVAYPLARRAYESLSLMVACFLDKKTAHRWVAGKKLGNAEIRRVLGKHPAGEPEDRMKELYGFFSQVSHPNRDMVAHRFLGIGNEFVLGSIGRPSLTLLADYALKTLELWHWFGAFIGFAYLPVVANADPDIVDEHVEVREIAQQVARWLGEQHNRVLAQEQAEMATAKAARP
;
A
#
# COMPACT_ATOMS: atom_id res chain seq x y z
N MET A 1 -36.01 27.02 -12.24
CA MET A 1 -35.13 25.91 -11.82
C MET A 1 -33.93 25.90 -12.74
N ALA A 2 -32.71 25.71 -12.22
CA ALA A 2 -31.53 25.52 -13.06
C ALA A 2 -31.70 24.28 -13.93
N SER A 3 -31.23 24.33 -15.18
CA SER A 3 -31.24 23.18 -16.09
C SER A 3 -30.34 22.05 -15.58
N PHE A 4 -30.58 20.80 -16.01
CA PHE A 4 -29.69 19.69 -15.67
C PHE A 4 -28.24 19.92 -16.14
N ALA A 5 -28.05 20.64 -17.25
CA ALA A 5 -26.72 21.00 -17.73
C ALA A 5 -25.98 21.94 -16.76
N GLU A 6 -26.66 22.97 -16.24
CA GLU A 6 -26.09 23.90 -15.25
C GLU A 6 -25.79 23.20 -13.93
N GLN A 7 -26.69 22.31 -13.47
CA GLN A 7 -26.49 21.52 -12.25
C GLN A 7 -25.32 20.54 -12.40
N ALA A 8 -25.24 19.82 -13.52
CA ALA A 8 -24.14 18.89 -13.79
C ALA A 8 -22.79 19.60 -13.87
N LYS A 9 -22.74 20.76 -14.53
CA LYS A 9 -21.51 21.58 -14.59
C LYS A 9 -21.09 22.00 -13.18
N LYS A 10 -22.02 22.49 -12.36
CA LYS A 10 -21.74 22.86 -10.98
C LYS A 10 -21.17 21.67 -10.19
N PHE A 11 -21.84 20.52 -10.20
CA PHE A 11 -21.35 19.33 -9.48
C PHE A 11 -19.96 18.87 -9.96
N TYR A 12 -19.69 18.97 -11.26
CA TYR A 12 -18.37 18.67 -11.81
C TYR A 12 -17.30 19.65 -11.32
N ASP A 13 -17.59 20.95 -11.35
CA ASP A 13 -16.68 21.99 -10.88
C ASP A 13 -16.39 21.84 -9.37
N ASP A 14 -17.40 21.43 -8.58
CA ASP A 14 -17.29 21.20 -7.13
C ASP A 14 -16.51 19.90 -6.77
N LEU A 15 -16.25 18.99 -7.73
CA LEU A 15 -15.52 17.72 -7.46
C LEU A 15 -14.14 17.95 -6.83
N GLY A 16 -13.47 19.04 -7.22
CA GLY A 16 -12.19 19.43 -6.65
C GLY A 16 -12.28 19.73 -5.15
N GLU A 17 -13.29 20.49 -4.75
CA GLU A 17 -13.55 20.85 -3.35
C GLU A 17 -13.91 19.60 -2.53
N PHE A 18 -14.82 18.75 -3.03
CA PHE A 18 -15.16 17.49 -2.36
C PHE A 18 -13.93 16.60 -2.15
N SER A 19 -13.04 16.54 -3.14
CA SER A 19 -11.79 15.80 -3.02
C SER A 19 -10.85 16.42 -1.99
N ALA A 20 -10.74 17.75 -1.92
CA ALA A 20 -9.87 18.44 -0.98
C ALA A 20 -10.35 18.26 0.46
N THR A 21 -11.65 18.47 0.71
CA THR A 21 -12.27 18.28 2.04
C THR A 21 -12.03 16.86 2.54
N ARG A 22 -12.34 15.85 1.73
CA ARG A 22 -12.09 14.45 2.10
C ARG A 22 -10.61 14.18 2.40
N SER A 23 -9.70 14.70 1.57
CA SER A 23 -8.25 14.49 1.77
C SER A 23 -7.77 15.11 3.08
N ASN A 24 -8.30 16.28 3.45
CA ASN A 24 -7.97 16.94 4.70
C ASN A 24 -8.47 16.14 5.91
N GLU A 25 -9.72 15.68 5.88
CA GLU A 25 -10.31 14.89 6.98
C GLU A 25 -9.57 13.55 7.15
N LEU A 26 -9.43 12.79 6.07
CA LEU A 26 -8.75 11.49 6.12
C LEU A 26 -7.26 11.62 6.43
N GLY A 27 -6.60 12.67 5.92
CA GLY A 27 -5.20 12.96 6.23
C GLY A 27 -4.97 13.18 7.72
N GLN A 28 -5.85 13.95 8.37
CA GLN A 28 -5.79 14.14 9.83
C GLN A 28 -6.03 12.83 10.59
N MET A 29 -7.02 12.04 10.15
CA MET A 29 -7.33 10.74 10.77
C MET A 29 -6.19 9.73 10.64
N LEU A 30 -5.47 9.74 9.52
CA LEU A 30 -4.38 8.82 9.21
C LEU A 30 -3.00 9.40 9.48
N GLN A 31 -2.90 10.52 10.22
CA GLN A 31 -1.64 11.21 10.43
C GLN A 31 -0.51 10.32 10.98
N PRO A 32 -0.74 9.41 11.95
CA PRO A 32 0.30 8.48 12.41
C PRO A 32 0.82 7.56 11.29
N TYR A 33 -0.07 7.07 10.43
CA TYR A 33 0.28 6.27 9.26
C TYR A 33 1.09 7.08 8.22
N VAL A 34 0.69 8.32 7.96
CA VAL A 34 1.44 9.23 7.07
C VAL A 34 2.85 9.45 7.60
N GLN A 35 2.98 9.81 8.87
CA GLN A 35 4.28 10.11 9.49
C GLN A 35 5.24 8.92 9.45
N VAL A 36 4.77 7.71 9.75
CA VAL A 36 5.65 6.54 9.74
C VAL A 36 6.03 6.11 8.33
N THR A 37 5.12 6.25 7.35
CA THR A 37 5.44 5.95 5.95
C THR A 37 6.35 7.02 5.33
N ASP A 38 6.27 8.27 5.76
CA ASP A 38 7.26 9.31 5.41
C ASP A 38 8.64 8.96 5.94
N ARG A 39 8.74 8.49 7.18
CA ARG A 39 10.02 8.04 7.75
C ARG A 39 10.62 6.87 6.98
N TYR A 40 9.82 5.87 6.62
CA TYR A 40 10.28 4.81 5.70
C TYR A 40 10.70 5.38 4.34
N GLY A 41 9.94 6.33 3.80
CA GLY A 41 10.27 6.97 2.52
C GLY A 41 11.62 7.67 2.55
N ILE A 42 11.90 8.44 3.61
CA ILE A 42 13.18 9.11 3.84
C ILE A 42 14.31 8.09 3.97
N LEU A 43 14.11 7.01 4.73
CA LEU A 43 15.08 5.94 4.89
C LEU A 43 15.45 5.29 3.55
N VAL A 44 14.45 4.96 2.72
CA VAL A 44 14.66 4.40 1.38
C VAL A 44 15.42 5.40 0.49
N CYS A 45 15.06 6.68 0.53
CA CYS A 45 15.76 7.74 -0.22
C CYS A 45 17.23 7.84 0.19
N ARG A 46 17.55 7.77 1.49
CA ARG A 46 18.93 7.78 1.99
C ARG A 46 19.73 6.59 1.48
N ILE A 47 19.17 5.39 1.60
CA ILE A 47 19.78 4.16 1.06
C ILE A 47 20.02 4.32 -0.45
N THR A 48 19.04 4.84 -1.18
CA THR A 48 19.13 5.07 -2.63
C THR A 48 20.25 6.05 -2.99
N LEU A 49 20.41 7.15 -2.23
CA LEU A 49 21.49 8.12 -2.43
C LEU A 49 22.88 7.50 -2.23
N ILE A 50 23.05 6.65 -1.21
CA ILE A 50 24.30 5.93 -0.96
C ILE A 50 24.58 4.96 -2.11
N LEU A 51 23.58 4.17 -2.50
CA LEU A 51 23.71 3.19 -3.58
C LEU A 51 23.99 3.86 -4.93
N GLY A 52 23.42 5.04 -5.21
CA GLY A 52 23.66 5.81 -6.43
C GLY A 52 25.12 6.25 -6.63
N ARG A 53 25.93 6.25 -5.55
CA ARG A 53 27.37 6.54 -5.60
C ARG A 53 28.23 5.29 -5.74
N THR A 54 27.63 4.10 -5.78
CA THR A 54 28.32 2.82 -5.88
C THR A 54 27.87 2.05 -7.12
N PRO A 55 28.79 1.63 -8.01
CA PRO A 55 28.42 0.79 -9.14
C PRO A 55 27.75 -0.52 -8.69
N SER A 56 26.81 -1.03 -9.48
CA SER A 56 26.23 -2.34 -9.19
C SER A 56 27.29 -3.43 -9.35
N ARG A 57 27.29 -4.40 -8.43
CA ARG A 57 28.35 -5.42 -8.36
C ARG A 57 27.99 -6.74 -9.05
N SER A 58 26.72 -6.94 -9.36
CA SER A 58 26.23 -8.18 -9.96
C SER A 58 24.85 -7.99 -10.62
N LYS A 59 24.40 -9.01 -11.36
CA LYS A 59 23.03 -9.08 -11.88
C LYS A 59 21.98 -9.11 -10.76
N THR A 60 22.28 -9.77 -9.64
CA THR A 60 21.42 -9.76 -8.45
C THR A 60 21.29 -8.35 -7.88
N ASP A 61 22.40 -7.64 -7.71
CA ASP A 61 22.40 -6.26 -7.22
C ASP A 61 21.64 -5.33 -8.19
N THR A 62 21.86 -5.48 -9.50
CA THR A 62 21.11 -4.73 -10.53
C THR A 62 19.61 -4.97 -10.42
N ALA A 63 19.18 -6.25 -10.35
CA ALA A 63 17.78 -6.61 -10.20
C ALA A 63 17.14 -5.99 -8.94
N ILE A 64 17.86 -6.00 -7.81
CA ILE A 64 17.35 -5.45 -6.56
C ILE A 64 17.19 -3.93 -6.66
N ARG A 65 18.17 -3.21 -7.21
CA ARG A 65 18.10 -1.75 -7.38
C ARG A 65 16.95 -1.32 -8.29
N ASP A 66 16.74 -2.03 -9.40
CA ASP A 66 15.63 -1.76 -10.33
C ASP A 66 14.28 -1.99 -9.64
N LEU A 67 14.14 -3.10 -8.92
CA LEU A 67 12.90 -3.44 -8.22
C LEU A 67 12.66 -2.55 -6.99
N MET A 68 13.71 -2.03 -6.35
CA MET A 68 13.61 -1.08 -5.25
C MET A 68 12.90 0.20 -5.70
N ALA A 69 13.22 0.72 -6.89
CA ALA A 69 12.53 1.87 -7.47
C ALA A 69 11.04 1.54 -7.74
N ASP A 70 10.76 0.39 -8.37
CA ASP A 70 9.39 -0.05 -8.67
C ASP A 70 8.55 -0.16 -7.39
N VAL A 71 9.09 -0.79 -6.34
CA VAL A 71 8.41 -0.93 -5.04
C VAL A 71 8.15 0.44 -4.41
N PHE A 72 9.15 1.33 -4.39
CA PHE A 72 9.00 2.66 -3.81
C PHE A 72 7.91 3.48 -4.52
N ASP A 73 7.97 3.56 -5.85
CA ASP A 73 7.02 4.36 -6.65
C ASP A 73 5.58 3.89 -6.40
N PHE A 74 5.34 2.58 -6.40
CA PHE A 74 4.00 2.04 -6.16
C PHE A 74 3.52 2.24 -4.73
N LEU A 75 4.38 2.07 -3.72
CA LEU A 75 3.98 2.32 -2.33
C LEU A 75 3.73 3.80 -2.06
N TYR A 76 4.55 4.68 -2.62
CA TYR A 76 4.44 6.13 -2.49
C TYR A 76 3.13 6.64 -3.10
N GLU A 77 2.82 6.22 -4.33
CA GLU A 77 1.58 6.58 -5.02
C GLU A 77 0.34 5.93 -4.38
N ALA A 78 0.44 4.67 -3.94
CA ALA A 78 -0.64 4.01 -3.23
C ALA A 78 -1.04 4.81 -1.99
N ARG A 79 -0.07 5.20 -1.14
CA ARG A 79 -0.31 6.00 0.06
C ARG A 79 -1.09 7.28 -0.23
N PHE A 80 -0.74 8.00 -1.28
CA PHE A 80 -1.45 9.22 -1.67
C PHE A 80 -2.92 8.97 -2.04
N LEU A 81 -3.23 7.84 -2.66
CA LEU A 81 -4.60 7.46 -2.98
C LEU A 81 -5.38 6.95 -1.76
N ILE A 82 -4.70 6.32 -0.81
CA ILE A 82 -5.26 5.90 0.48
C ILE A 82 -5.78 7.11 1.24
N ILE A 83 -4.93 8.11 1.45
CA ILE A 83 -5.32 9.34 2.18
C ILE A 83 -6.42 10.13 1.47
N LYS A 84 -6.65 9.88 0.17
CA LYS A 84 -7.75 10.45 -0.61
C LYS A 84 -9.04 9.61 -0.55
N GLY A 85 -9.04 8.51 0.19
CA GLY A 85 -10.17 7.58 0.27
C GLY A 85 -10.53 7.01 -1.10
N LYS A 86 -9.52 6.68 -1.92
CA LYS A 86 -9.67 6.03 -3.24
C LYS A 86 -9.07 4.62 -3.23
N PRO A 87 -9.52 3.72 -2.33
CA PRO A 87 -8.98 2.37 -2.24
C PRO A 87 -9.06 1.63 -3.58
N GLU A 88 -10.15 1.77 -4.34
CA GLU A 88 -10.33 1.13 -5.64
C GLU A 88 -9.20 1.42 -6.64
N VAL A 89 -8.55 2.58 -6.52
CA VAL A 89 -7.39 2.95 -7.36
C VAL A 89 -6.07 2.57 -6.68
N ALA A 90 -6.00 2.67 -5.35
CA ALA A 90 -4.79 2.35 -4.61
C ALA A 90 -4.46 0.84 -4.67
N TYR A 91 -5.46 -0.04 -4.58
CA TYR A 91 -5.26 -1.50 -4.47
C TYR A 91 -4.41 -2.11 -5.58
N PRO A 92 -4.68 -1.82 -6.87
CA PRO A 92 -3.79 -2.25 -7.95
C PRO A 92 -2.34 -1.80 -7.78
N LEU A 93 -2.09 -0.61 -7.22
CA LEU A 93 -0.73 -0.12 -6.97
C LEU A 93 -0.06 -0.88 -5.81
N ALA A 94 -0.73 -1.06 -4.66
CA ALA A 94 -0.13 -1.86 -3.58
C ALA A 94 0.07 -3.33 -3.97
N ARG A 95 -0.83 -3.90 -4.79
CA ARG A 95 -0.63 -5.22 -5.39
C ARG A 95 0.66 -5.24 -6.19
N ARG A 96 0.88 -4.23 -7.02
CA ARG A 96 2.07 -4.14 -7.86
C ARG A 96 3.33 -3.97 -7.01
N ALA A 97 3.29 -3.15 -5.96
CA ALA A 97 4.35 -3.06 -4.96
C ALA A 97 4.67 -4.42 -4.31
N TYR A 98 3.65 -5.16 -3.88
CA TYR A 98 3.81 -6.51 -3.32
C TYR A 98 4.46 -7.47 -4.32
N GLU A 99 3.98 -7.50 -5.57
CA GLU A 99 4.53 -8.35 -6.63
C GLU A 99 6.01 -8.03 -6.87
N SER A 100 6.36 -6.75 -6.97
CA SER A 100 7.75 -6.31 -7.17
C SER A 100 8.64 -6.56 -5.96
N LEU A 101 8.14 -6.37 -4.74
CA LEU A 101 8.87 -6.65 -3.50
C LEU A 101 9.14 -8.15 -3.35
N SER A 102 8.14 -8.99 -3.59
CA SER A 102 8.31 -10.46 -3.56
C SER A 102 9.33 -10.94 -4.60
N LEU A 103 9.32 -10.37 -5.81
CA LEU A 103 10.31 -10.64 -6.84
C LEU A 103 11.71 -10.15 -6.43
N MET A 104 11.79 -8.98 -5.79
CA MET A 104 13.06 -8.42 -5.30
C MET A 104 13.73 -9.36 -4.31
N VAL A 105 12.96 -9.87 -3.34
CA VAL A 105 13.45 -10.86 -2.37
C VAL A 105 13.85 -12.15 -3.06
N ALA A 106 13.05 -12.64 -4.03
CA ALA A 106 13.39 -13.85 -4.78
C ALA A 106 14.67 -13.71 -5.62
N CYS A 107 14.91 -12.54 -6.23
CA CYS A 107 16.15 -12.23 -6.94
C CYS A 107 17.37 -12.25 -6.02
N PHE A 108 17.22 -11.82 -4.77
CA PHE A 108 18.28 -11.87 -3.77
C PHE A 108 18.60 -13.30 -3.32
N LEU A 109 17.56 -14.11 -3.08
CA LEU A 109 17.71 -15.49 -2.59
C LEU A 109 18.10 -16.49 -3.69
N ASP A 110 17.66 -16.27 -4.94
CA ASP A 110 17.96 -17.14 -6.08
C ASP A 110 18.59 -16.38 -7.25
N LYS A 111 19.90 -16.60 -7.46
CA LYS A 111 20.66 -15.99 -8.56
C LYS A 111 20.07 -16.31 -9.94
N LYS A 112 19.46 -17.50 -10.11
CA LYS A 112 18.85 -17.89 -11.39
C LYS A 112 17.63 -17.02 -11.70
N THR A 113 16.83 -16.69 -10.69
CA THR A 113 15.70 -15.76 -10.78
C THR A 113 16.18 -14.37 -11.17
N ALA A 114 17.20 -13.82 -10.50
CA ALA A 114 17.79 -12.54 -10.86
C ALA A 114 18.32 -12.51 -12.30
N HIS A 115 19.05 -13.54 -12.72
CA HIS A 115 19.60 -13.61 -14.09
C HIS A 115 18.50 -13.62 -15.16
N ARG A 116 17.39 -14.33 -14.90
CA ARG A 116 16.24 -14.37 -15.81
C ARG A 116 15.53 -13.03 -15.87
N TRP A 117 15.33 -12.39 -14.71
CA TRP A 117 14.73 -11.05 -14.64
C TRP A 117 15.53 -10.02 -15.44
N VAL A 118 16.84 -9.93 -15.18
CA VAL A 118 17.75 -9.01 -15.90
C VAL A 118 17.80 -9.31 -17.41
N ALA A 119 17.55 -10.56 -17.82
CA ALA A 119 17.43 -10.93 -19.23
C ALA A 119 16.06 -10.57 -19.86
N GLY A 120 15.19 -9.85 -19.15
CA GLY A 120 13.88 -9.42 -19.63
C GLY A 120 12.80 -10.51 -19.55
N LYS A 121 13.04 -11.62 -18.84
CA LYS A 121 12.02 -12.68 -18.69
C LYS A 121 10.90 -12.20 -17.76
N LYS A 122 9.67 -12.25 -18.24
CA LYS A 122 8.48 -12.13 -17.37
C LYS A 122 8.41 -13.30 -16.40
N LEU A 123 8.37 -13.01 -15.10
CA LEU A 123 8.26 -14.00 -14.02
C LEU A 123 6.90 -13.85 -13.34
N GLY A 124 6.15 -14.94 -13.24
CA GLY A 124 4.80 -14.91 -12.66
C GLY A 124 4.82 -15.01 -11.14
N ASN A 125 3.86 -14.37 -10.44
CA ASN A 125 3.82 -14.39 -8.98
C ASN A 125 3.76 -15.83 -8.40
N ALA A 126 3.01 -16.74 -9.03
CA ALA A 126 2.97 -18.15 -8.60
C ALA A 126 4.34 -18.87 -8.70
N GLU A 127 5.22 -18.44 -9.60
CA GLU A 127 6.60 -18.91 -9.65
C GLU A 127 7.41 -18.31 -8.50
N ILE A 128 7.31 -17.00 -8.29
CA ILE A 128 8.01 -16.27 -7.23
C ILE A 128 7.67 -16.82 -5.84
N ARG A 129 6.39 -17.09 -5.57
CA ARG A 129 5.96 -17.72 -4.31
C ARG A 129 6.60 -19.08 -4.08
N ARG A 130 6.73 -19.90 -5.12
CA ARG A 130 7.39 -21.22 -5.03
C ARG A 130 8.90 -21.09 -4.82
N VAL A 131 9.55 -20.06 -5.39
CA VAL A 131 10.97 -19.78 -5.14
C VAL A 131 11.17 -19.40 -3.68
N LEU A 132 10.38 -18.46 -3.16
CA LEU A 132 10.44 -18.01 -1.78
C LEU A 132 10.15 -19.14 -0.79
N GLY A 133 9.05 -19.88 -0.99
CA GLY A 133 8.64 -20.96 -0.08
C GLY A 133 9.59 -22.16 0.00
N LYS A 134 10.52 -22.31 -0.97
CA LYS A 134 11.57 -23.34 -0.94
C LYS A 134 12.82 -22.90 -0.20
N HIS A 135 13.04 -21.60 -0.04
CA HIS A 135 14.27 -21.07 0.53
C HIS A 135 14.13 -20.95 2.06
N PRO A 136 15.11 -21.40 2.87
CA PRO A 136 15.01 -21.33 4.34
C PRO A 136 14.83 -19.91 4.90
N ALA A 137 15.37 -18.92 4.20
CA ALA A 137 15.21 -17.49 4.50
C ALA A 137 14.10 -16.79 3.69
N GLY A 138 13.26 -17.56 2.99
CA GLY A 138 12.14 -17.03 2.22
C GLY A 138 10.83 -17.05 3.02
N GLU A 139 9.79 -16.44 2.44
CA GLU A 139 8.46 -16.39 3.04
C GLU A 139 7.65 -17.67 2.72
N PRO A 140 6.89 -18.23 3.69
CA PRO A 140 6.03 -19.38 3.45
C PRO A 140 5.03 -19.13 2.33
N GLU A 141 4.82 -20.14 1.47
CA GLU A 141 3.97 -20.00 0.30
C GLU A 141 2.52 -19.59 0.66
N ASP A 142 2.00 -20.10 1.78
CA ASP A 142 0.62 -19.83 2.20
C ASP A 142 0.43 -18.39 2.69
N ARG A 143 1.40 -17.84 3.42
CA ARG A 143 1.41 -16.40 3.77
C ARG A 143 1.45 -15.53 2.52
N MET A 144 2.25 -15.92 1.53
CA MET A 144 2.33 -15.20 0.25
C MET A 144 1.04 -15.32 -0.57
N LYS A 145 0.32 -16.45 -0.48
CA LYS A 145 -1.01 -16.61 -1.08
C LYS A 145 -2.03 -15.71 -0.40
N GLU A 146 -2.01 -15.62 0.93
CA GLU A 146 -2.89 -14.75 1.71
C GLU A 146 -2.70 -13.28 1.32
N LEU A 147 -1.47 -12.78 1.35
CA LEU A 147 -1.14 -11.41 0.95
C LEU A 147 -1.54 -11.12 -0.51
N TYR A 148 -1.23 -12.04 -1.43
CA TYR A 148 -1.63 -11.91 -2.83
C TYR A 148 -3.16 -11.89 -2.97
N GLY A 149 -3.87 -12.75 -2.22
CA GLY A 149 -5.33 -12.81 -2.18
C GLY A 149 -5.93 -11.48 -1.73
N PHE A 150 -5.43 -10.92 -0.63
CA PHE A 150 -5.84 -9.61 -0.13
C PHE A 150 -5.69 -8.50 -1.18
N PHE A 151 -4.48 -8.33 -1.74
CA PHE A 151 -4.24 -7.27 -2.72
C PHE A 151 -4.96 -7.51 -4.06
N SER A 152 -5.26 -8.76 -4.39
CA SER A 152 -6.00 -9.11 -5.62
C SER A 152 -7.52 -8.99 -5.47
N GLN A 153 -8.08 -9.17 -4.27
CA GLN A 153 -9.52 -9.21 -4.03
C GLN A 153 -10.24 -7.96 -4.54
N VAL A 154 -9.54 -6.82 -4.51
CA VAL A 154 -10.09 -5.49 -4.79
C VAL A 154 -9.52 -4.89 -6.08
N SER A 155 -8.55 -5.59 -6.68
CA SER A 155 -8.07 -5.33 -8.04
C SER A 155 -9.07 -5.83 -9.11
N HIS A 156 -10.01 -6.69 -8.72
CA HIS A 156 -11.12 -7.14 -9.56
C HIS A 156 -12.42 -6.50 -9.08
N PRO A 157 -13.35 -6.12 -9.98
CA PRO A 157 -14.64 -5.59 -9.57
C PRO A 157 -15.37 -6.56 -8.64
N ASN A 158 -15.63 -6.13 -7.41
CA ASN A 158 -16.34 -6.89 -6.39
C ASN A 158 -17.39 -5.99 -5.74
N ARG A 159 -18.66 -6.40 -5.79
CA ARG A 159 -19.79 -5.62 -5.27
C ARG A 159 -19.64 -5.31 -3.78
N ASP A 160 -19.06 -6.22 -3.00
CA ASP A 160 -18.87 -6.04 -1.56
C ASP A 160 -17.78 -5.01 -1.24
N MET A 161 -16.92 -4.70 -2.22
CA MET A 161 -15.80 -3.76 -2.06
C MET A 161 -16.02 -2.44 -2.83
N VAL A 162 -17.08 -2.35 -3.64
CA VAL A 162 -17.50 -1.09 -4.28
C VAL A 162 -18.46 -0.39 -3.32
N ALA A 163 -18.07 0.78 -2.84
CA ALA A 163 -18.91 1.58 -1.95
C ALA A 163 -20.31 1.77 -2.55
N HIS A 164 -21.35 1.39 -1.81
CA HIS A 164 -22.73 1.65 -2.20
C HIS A 164 -22.98 3.15 -2.23
N ARG A 165 -23.10 3.70 -3.44
CA ARG A 165 -23.28 5.13 -3.63
C ARG A 165 -24.75 5.58 -3.69
N PHE A 166 -25.70 4.64 -3.69
CA PHE A 166 -27.15 4.93 -3.65
C PHE A 166 -27.65 6.00 -4.65
N LEU A 167 -27.06 6.06 -5.85
CA LEU A 167 -27.53 6.95 -6.91
C LEU A 167 -28.99 6.64 -7.26
N GLY A 168 -29.85 7.65 -7.23
CA GLY A 168 -31.29 7.50 -7.46
C GLY A 168 -32.07 6.91 -6.28
N ILE A 169 -31.40 6.63 -5.14
CA ILE A 169 -32.01 6.12 -3.91
C ILE A 169 -31.56 7.00 -2.74
N GLY A 170 -32.08 8.22 -2.69
CA GLY A 170 -31.72 9.22 -1.66
C GLY A 170 -30.47 10.05 -1.98
N ASN A 171 -29.76 9.77 -3.09
CA ASN A 171 -28.69 10.63 -3.60
C ASN A 171 -28.89 10.95 -5.08
N GLU A 172 -28.72 12.23 -5.43
CA GLU A 172 -28.92 12.74 -6.80
C GLU A 172 -27.62 12.71 -7.64
N PHE A 173 -26.45 12.78 -7.00
CA PHE A 173 -25.15 12.78 -7.67
C PHE A 173 -24.06 12.22 -6.75
N VAL A 174 -23.30 11.21 -7.22
CA VAL A 174 -22.33 10.47 -6.37
C VAL A 174 -21.04 10.06 -7.08
N LEU A 175 -20.77 10.69 -8.22
CA LEU A 175 -19.54 10.48 -8.97
C LEU A 175 -18.35 11.11 -8.23
N GLY A 176 -17.14 10.64 -8.54
CA GLY A 176 -15.91 11.19 -7.96
C GLY A 176 -15.82 11.03 -6.44
N SER A 177 -15.40 12.11 -5.77
CA SER A 177 -15.06 12.14 -4.33
C SER A 177 -16.27 12.39 -3.41
N ILE A 178 -17.49 12.22 -3.90
CA ILE A 178 -18.72 12.49 -3.13
C ILE A 178 -19.15 11.30 -2.29
N GLY A 179 -18.90 10.07 -2.74
CA GLY A 179 -19.24 8.87 -1.96
C GLY A 179 -18.46 8.81 -0.64
N ARG A 180 -19.07 8.32 0.43
CA ARG A 180 -18.35 8.09 1.70
C ARG A 180 -17.43 6.85 1.55
N PRO A 181 -16.11 6.95 1.79
CA PRO A 181 -15.24 5.79 1.79
C PRO A 181 -15.55 4.88 2.99
N SER A 182 -15.38 3.56 2.84
CA SER A 182 -15.42 2.65 3.99
C SER A 182 -14.17 2.88 4.84
N LEU A 183 -14.38 3.24 6.10
CA LEU A 183 -13.29 3.48 7.05
C LEU A 183 -12.64 2.16 7.49
N THR A 184 -13.40 1.07 7.55
CA THR A 184 -12.87 -0.29 7.80
C THR A 184 -11.90 -0.69 6.71
N LEU A 185 -12.30 -0.60 5.43
CA LEU A 185 -11.42 -0.91 4.30
C LEU A 185 -10.19 0.00 4.28
N LEU A 186 -10.35 1.27 4.63
CA LEU A 186 -9.24 2.22 4.71
C LEU A 186 -8.21 1.83 5.77
N ALA A 187 -8.66 1.45 6.98
CA ALA A 187 -7.79 1.05 8.08
C ALA A 187 -7.05 -0.26 7.77
N ASP A 188 -7.77 -1.26 7.24
CA ASP A 188 -7.17 -2.55 6.84
C ASP A 188 -6.11 -2.35 5.75
N TYR A 189 -6.38 -1.47 4.81
CA TYR A 189 -5.45 -1.20 3.72
C TYR A 189 -4.24 -0.36 4.15
N ALA A 190 -4.42 0.61 5.06
CA ALA A 190 -3.30 1.30 5.70
C ALA A 190 -2.41 0.31 6.47
N LEU A 191 -3.01 -0.67 7.17
CA LEU A 191 -2.27 -1.71 7.88
C LEU A 191 -1.44 -2.58 6.91
N LYS A 192 -2.06 -3.08 5.84
CA LYS A 192 -1.38 -3.94 4.87
C LYS A 192 -0.31 -3.24 4.06
N THR A 193 -0.51 -1.96 3.75
CA THR A 193 0.55 -1.17 3.09
C THR A 193 1.68 -0.79 4.04
N LEU A 194 1.40 -0.58 5.33
CA LEU A 194 2.43 -0.42 6.35
C LEU A 194 3.28 -1.69 6.53
N GLU A 195 2.66 -2.87 6.47
CA GLU A 195 3.38 -4.16 6.43
C GLU A 195 4.34 -4.23 5.23
N LEU A 196 3.92 -3.77 4.05
CA LEU A 196 4.80 -3.71 2.86
C LEU A 196 5.95 -2.71 3.04
N TRP A 197 5.70 -1.51 3.57
CA TRP A 197 6.75 -0.54 3.88
C TRP A 197 7.78 -1.11 4.85
N HIS A 198 7.31 -1.81 5.89
CA HIS A 198 8.18 -2.48 6.84
C HIS A 198 9.02 -3.58 6.18
N TRP A 199 8.40 -4.47 5.40
CA TRP A 199 9.10 -5.53 4.69
C TRP A 199 10.13 -4.95 3.71
N PHE A 200 9.77 -3.91 3.00
CA PHE A 200 10.64 -3.22 2.06
C PHE A 200 11.87 -2.62 2.77
N GLY A 201 11.66 -1.80 3.80
CA GLY A 201 12.72 -1.17 4.57
C GLY A 201 13.65 -2.19 5.23
N ALA A 202 13.09 -3.22 5.86
CA ALA A 202 13.85 -4.31 6.47
C ALA A 202 14.71 -5.05 5.45
N PHE A 203 14.16 -5.35 4.27
CA PHE A 203 14.88 -6.06 3.24
C PHE A 203 16.04 -5.25 2.67
N ILE A 204 15.82 -3.99 2.29
CA ILE A 204 16.91 -3.17 1.71
C ILE A 204 17.96 -2.81 2.77
N GLY A 205 17.54 -2.58 4.02
CA GLY A 205 18.44 -2.37 5.15
C GLY A 205 19.35 -3.58 5.37
N PHE A 206 18.79 -4.79 5.31
CA PHE A 206 19.56 -6.03 5.39
C PHE A 206 20.46 -6.26 4.17
N ALA A 207 19.90 -6.19 2.96
CA ALA A 207 20.60 -6.51 1.71
C ALA A 207 21.82 -5.60 1.46
N TYR A 208 21.75 -4.35 1.93
CA TYR A 208 22.79 -3.35 1.74
C TYR A 208 23.49 -2.91 3.03
N LEU A 209 23.25 -3.58 4.16
CA LEU A 209 23.84 -3.23 5.46
C LEU A 209 25.34 -2.92 5.39
N PRO A 210 26.21 -3.74 4.75
CA PRO A 210 27.65 -3.48 4.75
C PRO A 210 28.03 -2.19 4.01
N VAL A 211 27.27 -1.81 2.99
CA VAL A 211 27.54 -0.60 2.19
C VAL A 211 26.98 0.63 2.90
N VAL A 212 25.77 0.51 3.43
CA VAL A 212 25.03 1.62 4.00
C VAL A 212 25.56 1.98 5.38
N ALA A 213 25.80 1.01 6.27
CA ALA A 213 26.35 1.29 7.61
C ALA A 213 27.77 1.87 7.57
N ASN A 214 28.56 1.56 6.52
CA ASN A 214 29.88 2.15 6.34
C ASN A 214 29.81 3.59 5.84
N ALA A 215 28.80 3.95 5.04
CA ALA A 215 28.63 5.29 4.51
C ALA A 215 27.87 6.22 5.47
N ASP A 216 26.96 5.66 6.26
CA ASP A 216 26.02 6.35 7.14
C ASP A 216 25.71 5.44 8.35
N PRO A 217 26.52 5.48 9.42
CA PRO A 217 26.38 4.58 10.57
C PRO A 217 25.05 4.71 11.30
N ASP A 218 24.49 5.92 11.36
CA ASP A 218 23.25 6.24 12.08
C ASP A 218 22.01 5.60 11.46
N ILE A 219 22.11 5.14 10.21
CA ILE A 219 20.97 4.58 9.47
C ILE A 219 20.45 3.28 10.07
N VAL A 220 21.29 2.54 10.81
CA VAL A 220 20.90 1.30 11.47
C VAL A 220 19.98 1.61 12.65
N ASP A 221 20.36 2.58 13.47
CA ASP A 221 19.57 3.03 14.60
C ASP A 221 18.26 3.66 14.13
N GLU A 222 18.31 4.48 13.07
CA GLU A 222 17.10 5.03 12.46
C GLU A 222 16.16 3.93 11.94
N HIS A 223 16.68 2.91 11.25
CA HIS A 223 15.85 1.79 10.82
C HIS A 223 15.15 1.09 11.99
N VAL A 224 15.84 0.92 13.14
CA VAL A 224 15.24 0.36 14.36
C VAL A 224 14.15 1.29 14.89
N GLU A 225 14.40 2.60 14.98
CA GLU A 225 13.42 3.59 15.44
C GLU A 225 12.16 3.58 14.55
N VAL A 226 12.32 3.63 13.22
CA VAL A 226 11.20 3.60 12.28
C VAL A 226 10.39 2.30 12.44
N ARG A 227 11.06 1.16 12.63
CA ARG A 227 10.40 -0.12 12.88
C ARG A 227 9.56 -0.09 14.16
N GLU A 228 10.09 0.44 15.26
CA GLU A 228 9.37 0.51 16.53
C GLU A 228 8.13 1.40 16.42
N ILE A 229 8.26 2.57 15.78
CA ILE A 229 7.13 3.45 15.49
C ILE A 229 6.10 2.73 14.62
N ALA A 230 6.54 2.01 13.57
CA ALA A 230 5.65 1.26 12.69
C ALA A 230 4.86 0.19 13.43
N GLN A 231 5.47 -0.49 14.40
CA GLN A 231 4.76 -1.47 15.23
C GLN A 231 3.69 -0.81 16.10
N GLN A 232 3.96 0.38 16.65
CA GLN A 232 2.97 1.13 17.43
C GLN A 232 1.81 1.58 16.54
N VAL A 233 2.11 2.13 15.36
CA VAL A 233 1.11 2.56 14.38
C VAL A 233 0.29 1.39 13.86
N ALA A 234 0.90 0.22 13.63
CA ALA A 234 0.19 -0.99 13.21
C ALA A 234 -0.80 -1.48 14.28
N ARG A 235 -0.43 -1.46 15.57
CA ARG A 235 -1.34 -1.78 16.67
C ARG A 235 -2.51 -0.79 16.71
N TRP A 236 -2.21 0.50 16.65
CA TRP A 236 -3.22 1.56 16.61
C TRP A 236 -4.18 1.39 15.42
N LEU A 237 -3.68 1.11 14.20
CA LEU A 237 -4.50 0.84 13.03
C LEU A 237 -5.40 -0.39 13.23
N GLY A 238 -4.88 -1.46 13.83
CA GLY A 238 -5.66 -2.65 14.16
C GLY A 238 -6.78 -2.38 15.16
N GLU A 239 -6.52 -1.57 16.18
CA GLU A 239 -7.54 -1.11 17.14
C GLU A 239 -8.61 -0.26 16.46
N GLN A 240 -8.21 0.68 15.60
CA GLN A 240 -9.16 1.51 14.83
C GLN A 240 -10.00 0.66 13.87
N HIS A 241 -9.38 -0.29 13.17
CA HIS A 241 -10.08 -1.23 12.30
C HIS A 241 -11.19 -1.96 13.06
N ASN A 242 -10.86 -2.57 14.20
CA ASN A 242 -11.84 -3.31 15.01
C ASN A 242 -12.95 -2.39 15.56
N ARG A 243 -12.59 -1.17 15.97
CA ARG A 243 -13.56 -0.18 16.44
C ARG A 243 -14.56 0.20 15.35
N VAL A 244 -14.08 0.52 14.15
CA VAL A 244 -14.95 0.91 13.03
C VAL A 244 -15.79 -0.28 12.54
N LEU A 245 -15.21 -1.47 12.44
CA LEU A 245 -15.94 -2.67 12.06
C LEU A 245 -17.11 -2.96 13.01
N ALA A 246 -16.91 -2.82 14.32
CA ALA A 246 -17.97 -3.00 15.31
C ALA A 246 -19.08 -1.93 15.17
N GLN A 247 -18.70 -0.69 14.86
CA GLN A 247 -19.66 0.40 14.60
C GLN A 247 -20.49 0.12 13.34
N GLU A 248 -19.86 -0.26 12.23
CA GLU A 248 -20.55 -0.61 10.98
C GLU A 248 -21.51 -1.79 11.18
N GLN A 249 -21.10 -2.83 11.92
CA GLN A 249 -21.95 -3.98 12.24
C GLN A 249 -23.17 -3.58 13.10
N ALA A 250 -22.98 -2.72 14.11
CA ALA A 250 -24.06 -2.22 14.95
C ALA A 250 -25.07 -1.39 14.13
N GLU A 251 -24.59 -0.47 13.28
CA GLU A 251 -25.42 0.34 12.39
C GLU A 251 -26.24 -0.54 11.43
N MET A 252 -25.62 -1.57 10.84
CA MET A 252 -26.32 -2.53 9.98
C MET A 252 -27.38 -3.34 10.73
N ALA A 253 -27.10 -3.76 11.97
CA ALA A 253 -28.07 -4.48 12.79
C ALA A 253 -29.29 -3.60 13.12
N THR A 254 -29.06 -2.33 13.49
CA THR A 254 -30.13 -1.35 13.73
C THR A 254 -30.94 -1.07 12.46
N ALA A 255 -30.28 -0.89 11.31
CA ALA A 255 -30.94 -0.65 10.03
C ALA A 255 -31.79 -1.86 9.58
N LYS A 256 -31.34 -3.09 9.89
CA LYS A 256 -32.11 -4.32 9.63
C LYS A 256 -33.32 -4.46 10.54
N ALA A 257 -33.20 -4.06 11.81
CA ALA A 257 -34.31 -4.06 12.78
C ALA A 257 -35.37 -2.97 12.49
N ALA A 258 -34.98 -1.89 11.81
CA ALA A 258 -35.86 -0.79 11.44
C ALA A 258 -36.60 -0.98 10.10
N ARG A 259 -36.33 -2.07 9.36
CA ARG A 259 -37.09 -2.42 8.15
C ARG A 259 -38.35 -3.19 8.55
N PRO A 260 -39.56 -2.72 8.19
CA PRO A 260 -40.82 -3.41 8.49
C PRO A 260 -40.94 -4.76 7.78
#